data_AF-A0A7S1I5M0-F1
#
_entry.id   AF-A0A7S1I5M0-F1
#
_cell.length_a   1.000
_cell.length_b   1.000
_cell.length_c   1.000
_cell.angle_alpha   90.00
_cell.angle_beta   90.00
_cell.angle_gamma   90.00
#
_symmetry.space_group_name_H-M   'P 1'
#
loop_
_entity.id
_entity.type
_entity.pdbx_description
1 polymer ?
#
loop_
_entity_poly.entity_id
_entity_poly.type
_entity_poly.pdbx_seq_one_letter_code
_entity_poly.pdbx_strand_id
1 'polypeptide(L)'
;MPPSYAPNPRHCLHGLDADLIMLALATHEPHFTIVRDHIRFGRPGEPKSDADPRFDLLHISILREYLEVEFQPLSKTDLGFPYSLERAIDDFVFICFFV
;
A
#
# COMPACT_ATOMS: atom_id res chain seq x y z
N MET A 1 -1.92 20.35 -6.55
CA MET A 1 -0.44 20.36 -6.43
C MET A 1 0.11 21.69 -6.92
N PRO A 2 1.23 22.17 -6.35
CA PRO A 2 1.94 23.36 -6.84
C PRO A 2 2.38 23.18 -8.30
N PRO A 3 2.48 24.27 -9.11
CA PRO A 3 2.88 24.20 -10.51
C PRO A 3 4.29 23.63 -10.75
N SER A 4 5.14 23.61 -9.73
CA SER A 4 6.51 23.09 -9.78
C SER A 4 6.65 21.64 -9.32
N TYR A 5 5.55 20.94 -9.03
CA TYR A 5 5.59 19.56 -8.56
C TYR A 5 5.88 18.59 -9.72
N ALA A 6 6.88 17.73 -9.55
CA ALA A 6 7.19 16.71 -10.54
C ALA A 6 6.07 15.64 -10.55
N PRO A 7 5.56 15.23 -11.72
CA PRO A 7 4.35 14.40 -11.80
C PRO A 7 4.52 12.95 -11.33
N ASN A 8 5.75 12.46 -11.13
CA ASN A 8 6.02 11.08 -10.70
C ASN A 8 7.17 11.04 -9.68
N PRO A 9 7.00 11.64 -8.49
CA PRO A 9 8.00 11.54 -7.44
C PRO A 9 8.04 10.12 -6.88
N ARG A 10 9.17 9.77 -6.27
CA ARG A 10 9.34 8.48 -5.58
C ARG A 10 9.24 8.72 -4.09
N HIS A 11 8.23 8.13 -3.47
CA HIS A 11 7.95 8.24 -2.04
C HIS A 11 8.44 6.99 -1.31
N CYS A 12 9.03 7.20 -0.14
CA CYS A 12 9.48 6.14 0.75
C CYS A 12 9.09 6.51 2.17
N LEU A 13 8.37 5.62 2.87
CA LEU A 13 7.94 5.84 4.26
C LEU A 13 8.34 4.62 5.10
N HIS A 14 8.93 4.85 6.27
CA HIS A 14 9.30 3.79 7.20
C HIS A 14 8.26 3.67 8.31
N GLY A 15 7.80 2.46 8.61
CA GLY A 15 6.86 2.19 9.70
C GLY A 15 6.28 0.78 9.64
N LEU A 16 5.75 0.31 10.77
CA LEU A 16 5.21 -1.05 10.91
C LEU A 16 3.69 -1.12 10.78
N ASP A 17 3.01 0.03 10.91
CA ASP A 17 1.57 0.10 11.01
C ASP A 17 0.90 -0.21 9.68
N ALA A 18 -0.21 -0.96 9.74
CA ALA A 18 -0.95 -1.39 8.54
C ALA A 18 -1.73 -0.24 7.89
N ASP A 19 -2.05 0.80 8.67
CA ASP A 19 -2.70 2.03 8.19
C ASP A 19 -1.83 2.77 7.16
N LEU A 20 -0.50 2.68 7.25
CA LEU A 20 0.44 3.26 6.29
C LEU A 20 0.20 2.72 4.88
N ILE A 21 -0.26 1.47 4.74
CA ILE A 21 -0.64 0.89 3.45
C ILE A 21 -1.86 1.61 2.89
N MET A 22 -2.88 1.82 3.72
CA MET A 22 -4.12 2.51 3.32
C MET A 22 -3.86 3.98 3.02
N LEU A 23 -3.05 4.64 3.84
CA LEU A 23 -2.62 6.02 3.61
C LEU A 23 -1.82 6.15 2.31
N ALA A 24 -0.90 5.23 2.02
CA ALA A 24 -0.13 5.25 0.79
C ALA A 24 -1.01 5.00 -0.45
N LEU A 25 -1.96 4.06 -0.38
CA LEU A 25 -2.95 3.83 -1.44
C LEU A 25 -3.80 5.09 -1.71
N ALA A 26 -4.25 5.77 -0.65
CA ALA A 26 -5.07 6.99 -0.74
C ALA A 26 -4.35 8.18 -1.41
N THR A 27 -3.01 8.16 -1.48
CA THR A 27 -2.26 9.21 -2.20
C THR A 27 -2.37 9.10 -3.71
N HIS A 28 -2.70 7.90 -4.21
CA HIS A 28 -2.67 7.56 -5.64
C HIS A 28 -1.32 7.84 -6.34
N GLU A 29 -0.23 7.90 -5.57
CA GLU A 29 1.11 8.08 -6.12
C GLU A 29 1.62 6.77 -6.76
N PRO A 30 2.07 6.79 -8.04
CA PRO A 30 2.46 5.59 -8.77
C PRO A 30 3.75 4.95 -8.24
N HIS A 31 4.56 5.70 -7.48
CA HIS A 31 5.85 5.25 -6.98
C HIS A 31 5.96 5.47 -5.47
N PHE A 32 5.31 4.60 -4.70
CA PHE A 32 5.37 4.62 -3.23
C PHE A 32 5.90 3.28 -2.70
N THR A 33 6.89 3.35 -1.81
CA THR A 33 7.41 2.18 -1.06
C THR A 33 7.26 2.40 0.44
N ILE A 34 6.83 1.35 1.15
CA ILE A 34 6.85 1.32 2.61
C ILE A 34 7.98 0.39 3.06
N VAL A 35 8.86 0.90 3.93
CA VAL A 35 9.93 0.12 4.56
C VAL A 35 9.44 -0.31 5.94
N ARG A 36 9.44 -1.62 6.19
CA ARG A 36 8.95 -2.20 7.45
C ARG A 36 10.09 -2.94 8.13
N ASP A 37 10.17 -2.87 9.45
CA ASP A 37 11.11 -3.73 10.19
C ASP A 37 10.64 -5.19 10.08
N HIS A 38 11.56 -6.09 9.75
CA HIS A 38 11.24 -7.50 9.67
C HIS A 38 11.04 -8.06 11.07
N ILE A 39 9.80 -8.37 11.43
CA ILE A 39 9.45 -8.89 12.75
C ILE A 39 9.92 -10.35 12.85
N ARG A 40 10.98 -10.58 13.62
CA ARG A 40 11.44 -11.93 13.95
C ARG A 40 10.58 -12.50 15.07
N PHE A 41 9.69 -13.43 14.74
CA PHE A 41 8.99 -14.24 15.73
C PHE A 41 9.96 -15.27 16.32
N GLY A 42 10.74 -14.87 17.32
CA GLY A 42 11.65 -15.76 18.05
C GLY A 42 10.90 -16.74 18.95
N ARG A 43 11.50 -17.91 19.22
CA ARG A 43 10.96 -18.82 20.23
C ARG A 43 11.18 -18.24 21.63
N PRO A 44 10.25 -18.44 22.58
CA PRO A 44 10.46 -18.00 23.97
C PRO A 44 11.76 -18.59 24.53
N GLY A 45 12.68 -17.72 24.95
CA GLY A 45 13.96 -18.13 25.56
C GLY A 45 15.19 -18.09 24.64
N GLU A 46 15.04 -17.78 23.34
CA GLU A 46 16.21 -17.50 22.50
C GLU A 46 16.80 -16.11 22.81
N PRO A 47 18.14 -15.99 22.96
CA PRO A 47 18.77 -14.69 23.12
C PRO A 47 18.48 -13.84 21.89
N LYS A 48 17.96 -12.63 22.09
CA LYS A 48 17.86 -11.62 21.03
C LYS A 48 19.28 -11.36 20.54
N SER A 49 19.63 -11.91 19.38
CA SER A 49 20.92 -11.59 18.76
C SER A 49 20.88 -10.12 18.35
N ASP A 50 21.98 -9.39 18.58
CA ASP A 50 22.28 -8.07 17.98
C ASP A 50 22.50 -8.18 16.46
N ALA A 51 21.70 -9.01 15.80
CA ALA A 51 21.81 -9.28 14.38
C ALA A 51 21.28 -8.10 13.57
N ASP A 52 21.98 -7.84 12.47
CA ASP A 52 21.69 -6.83 11.46
C ASP A 52 20.17 -6.63 11.24
N PRO A 53 19.64 -5.39 11.38
CA PRO A 53 18.23 -5.12 11.15
C PRO A 53 17.84 -5.54 9.74
N ARG A 54 16.83 -6.40 9.64
CA ARG A 54 16.23 -6.81 8.37
C ARG A 54 15.03 -5.93 8.10
N PHE A 55 14.87 -5.49 6.87
CA PHE A 55 13.73 -4.69 6.43
C PHE A 55 12.99 -5.39 5.30
N ASP A 56 11.67 -5.27 5.32
CA ASP A 56 10.79 -5.68 4.23
C ASP A 56 10.36 -4.44 3.44
N LEU A 57 10.43 -4.53 2.11
CA LEU A 57 10.00 -3.46 1.21
C LEU A 57 8.66 -3.80 0.59
N LEU A 58 7.64 -3.01 0.91
CA LEU A 58 6.33 -3.11 0.30
C LEU A 58 6.19 -2.06 -0.81
N HIS A 59 6.10 -2.51 -2.06
CA HIS A 59 5.88 -1.65 -3.20
C HIS A 59 4.38 -1.47 -3.45
N ILE A 60 3.88 -0.26 -3.23
CA ILE A 60 2.46 0.08 -3.43
C ILE A 60 2.06 -0.01 -4.90
N SER A 61 2.99 0.24 -5.83
CA SER A 61 2.75 0.06 -7.27
C SER A 61 2.31 -1.37 -7.60
N ILE A 62 2.99 -2.36 -7.03
CA ILE A 62 2.67 -3.77 -7.23
C ILE A 62 1.35 -4.12 -6.55
N LEU A 63 1.11 -3.62 -5.33
CA LEU A 63 -0.17 -3.82 -4.65
C LEU A 63 -1.35 -3.28 -5.48
N ARG A 64 -1.19 -2.13 -6.13
CA ARG A 64 -2.21 -1.55 -7.01
C ARG A 64 -2.49 -2.43 -8.23
N GLU A 65 -1.47 -3.04 -8.84
CA GLU A 65 -1.65 -4.01 -9.93
C GLU A 65 -2.44 -5.24 -9.43
N TYR A 66 -2.16 -5.74 -8.23
CA TYR A 66 -2.94 -6.83 -7.64
C TYR A 66 -4.40 -6.44 -7.38
N LEU A 67 -4.66 -5.22 -6.89
CA LEU A 67 -6.01 -4.71 -6.71
C LEU A 67 -6.73 -4.51 -8.05
N GLU A 68 -6.02 -4.11 -9.10
CA GLU A 68 -6.59 -4.00 -10.44
C GLU A 68 -7.03 -5.37 -10.96
N VAL A 69 -6.21 -6.40 -10.78
CA VAL A 69 -6.59 -7.78 -11.13
C VAL A 69 -7.82 -8.24 -10.33
N GLU A 70 -7.86 -7.94 -9.04
CA GLU A 70 -8.97 -8.31 -8.15
C GLU A 70 -10.29 -7.61 -8.54
N PHE A 71 -10.22 -6.32 -8.87
CA PHE A 71 -11.40 -5.50 -9.21
C PHE A 71 -11.74 -5.50 -10.70
N GLN A 72 -10.91 -6.12 -11.55
CA GLN A 72 -11.15 -6.25 -12.99
C GLN A 72 -12.57 -6.73 -13.35
N PRO A 73 -13.20 -7.69 -12.64
CA PRO A 73 -14.55 -8.15 -12.96
C PRO A 73 -15.60 -7.03 -12.92
N LEU A 74 -15.41 -5.98 -12.09
CA LEU A 74 -16.32 -4.83 -11.99
C LEU A 74 -16.40 -4.03 -13.29
N SER A 75 -15.34 -4.04 -14.10
CA SER A 75 -15.35 -3.41 -15.43
C SER A 75 -16.35 -4.04 -16.41
N LYS A 76 -16.79 -5.28 -16.14
CA LYS A 76 -17.71 -6.06 -16.99
C LYS A 76 -19.14 -6.07 -16.46
N THR A 77 -19.37 -5.49 -15.29
CA THR A 77 -20.71 -5.41 -14.66
C THR A 77 -21.40 -4.10 -15.00
N ASP A 78 -22.73 -4.09 -14.99
CA ASP A 78 -23.50 -2.84 -15.09
C ASP A 78 -23.50 -2.12 -13.73
N LEU A 79 -22.54 -1.21 -13.56
CA LEU A 79 -22.42 -0.37 -12.36
C LEU A 79 -23.35 0.86 -12.42
N GLY A 80 -23.97 1.15 -13.56
CA GLY A 80 -24.65 2.42 -13.82
C GLY A 80 -23.71 3.62 -13.97
N PHE A 81 -22.39 3.42 -13.92
CA PHE A 81 -21.34 4.42 -14.14
C PHE A 81 -20.04 3.78 -14.67
N PRO A 82 -19.12 4.56 -15.26
CA PRO A 82 -17.84 4.03 -15.73
C PRO A 82 -16.96 3.53 -14.59
N TYR A 83 -16.42 2.32 -14.74
CA TYR A 83 -15.44 1.77 -13.81
C TYR A 83 -14.16 2.61 -13.78
N SER A 84 -13.59 2.80 -12.59
CA SER A 84 -12.33 3.49 -12.36
C SER A 84 -11.60 2.82 -11.20
N LEU A 85 -10.36 2.37 -11.44
CA LEU A 85 -9.52 1.74 -10.43
C LEU A 85 -9.28 2.69 -9.25
N GLU A 86 -8.96 3.96 -9.51
CA GLU A 86 -8.70 4.96 -8.47
C GLU A 86 -9.87 5.07 -7.49
N ARG A 87 -11.10 5.11 -8.01
CA ARG A 87 -12.32 5.17 -7.18
C ARG A 87 -12.56 3.87 -6.41
N ALA A 88 -12.28 2.72 -7.02
CA ALA A 88 -12.38 1.44 -6.33
C ALA A 88 -11.35 1.33 -5.18
N ILE A 89 -10.15 1.87 -5.37
CA ILE A 89 -9.12 1.98 -4.32
C ILE A 89 -9.59 2.92 -3.21
N ASP A 90 -10.18 4.07 -3.53
CA ASP A 90 -10.74 4.99 -2.52
C ASP A 90 -11.81 4.30 -1.66
N ASP A 91 -12.74 3.57 -2.29
CA ASP A 91 -13.78 2.83 -1.58
C ASP A 91 -13.17 1.71 -0.72
N PHE A 92 -12.15 0.99 -1.21
CA PHE A 92 -11.43 -0.03 -0.46
C PHE A 92 -10.73 0.56 0.78
N VAL A 93 -10.02 1.67 0.60
CA VAL A 93 -9.38 2.41 1.70
C VAL A 93 -10.43 2.85 2.72
N PHE A 94 -11.56 3.40 2.27
CA PHE A 94 -12.66 3.81 3.13
C PHE A 94 -13.19 2.63 3.94
N ILE A 95 -13.46 1.48 3.30
CA ILE A 95 -13.94 0.26 3.99
C ILE A 95 -12.93 -0.22 5.04
N CYS A 96 -11.63 -0.22 4.72
CA CYS A 96 -10.58 -0.65 5.65
C CYS A 96 -10.48 0.22 6.91
N PHE A 97 -10.91 1.48 6.87
CA PHE A 97 -10.97 2.33 8.08
C PHE A 97 -12.11 1.99 9.04
N PHE A 98 -13.08 1.16 8.63
CA PHE A 98 -14.16 0.68 9.51
C PHE A 98 -13.92 -0.72 10.08
N VAL A 99 -12.80 -1.35 9.74
CA VAL A 99 -12.35 -2.63 10.32
C VAL A 99 -11.65 -2.37 11.64
#